data_AF-A0A3D4PBW2-F1
#
_entry.id   AF-A0A3D4PBW2-F1
#
_cell.length_a   1.000
_cell.length_b   1.000
_cell.length_c   1.000
_cell.angle_alpha   90.00
_cell.angle_beta   90.00
_cell.angle_gamma   90.00
#
_symmetry.space_group_name_H-M   'P 1'
#
loop_
_entity.id
_entity.type
_entity.pdbx_description
1 polymer ?
#
loop_
_entity_poly.entity_id
_entity_poly.type
_entity_poly.pdbx_seq_one_letter_code
_entity_poly.pdbx_strand_id
1 'polypeptide(L)'
;MRIGEVIGKVTLSTWHPSLKGGSYRMVVPLTLENLKGTSDEREESFVIYDEFGAGNGTIVAIAEGPEASAPFHPEQKPIDGSN
;
A
#
# COMPACT_ATOMS: atom_id res chain seq x y z
N MET A 1 8.23 -4.24 -6.34
CA MET A 1 6.89 -4.10 -6.94
C MET A 1 6.09 -5.37 -6.77
N ARG A 2 4.88 -5.31 -6.18
CA ARG A 2 3.93 -6.44 -6.03
C ARG A 2 2.51 -5.99 -6.41
N ILE A 3 1.60 -6.93 -6.63
CA ILE A 3 0.16 -6.65 -6.78
C ILE A 3 -0.52 -7.05 -5.47
N GLY A 4 -1.44 -6.23 -4.97
CA GLY A 4 -2.18 -6.51 -3.75
C GLY A 4 -3.63 -6.06 -3.82
N GLU A 5 -4.45 -6.56 -2.91
CA GLU A 5 -5.84 -6.13 -2.72
C GLU A 5 -5.94 -5.28 -1.45
N VAL A 6 -6.63 -4.14 -1.53
CA VAL A 6 -6.95 -3.32 -0.36
C VAL A 6 -8.04 -4.01 0.47
N ILE A 7 -7.71 -4.38 1.70
CA ILE A 7 -8.64 -5.03 2.63
C ILE A 7 -9.18 -4.08 3.71
N GLY A 8 -8.63 -2.87 3.79
CA GLY A 8 -9.03 -1.89 4.79
C GLY A 8 -8.25 -0.59 4.71
N LYS A 9 -8.52 0.28 5.69
CA LYS A 9 -7.79 1.54 5.88
C LYS A 9 -7.15 1.59 7.26
N VAL A 10 -6.05 2.30 7.36
CA VAL A 10 -5.39 2.61 8.64
C VAL A 10 -5.54 4.10 8.92
N THR A 11 -5.76 4.45 10.18
CA THR A 11 -5.79 5.84 10.64
C THR A 11 -4.77 5.98 11.75
N LEU A 12 -3.80 6.85 11.54
CA LEU A 12 -2.78 7.15 12.54
C LEU A 12 -3.30 8.28 13.44
N SER A 13 -3.25 8.09 14.76
CA SER A 13 -3.55 9.16 15.73
C SER A 13 -2.43 10.19 15.82
N THR A 14 -1.20 9.77 15.52
CA THR A 14 0.00 10.59 15.47
C THR A 14 0.80 10.17 14.23
N TRP A 15 1.35 11.13 13.51
CA TRP A 15 2.13 10.88 12.29
C TRP A 15 3.34 11.81 12.21
N HIS A 16 4.32 11.41 11.40
CA HIS A 16 5.43 12.30 11.06
C HIS A 16 4.90 13.52 10.29
N PRO A 17 5.34 14.76 10.59
CA PRO A 17 4.77 15.97 9.98
C PRO A 17 4.70 15.96 8.43
N SER A 18 5.67 15.35 7.75
CA SER A 18 5.67 15.23 6.28
C SER A 18 4.60 14.29 5.70
N LEU A 19 3.91 13.53 6.54
CA LEU A 19 2.82 12.62 6.16
C LEU A 19 1.43 13.20 6.45
N LYS A 20 1.35 14.49 6.81
CA LYS A 20 0.08 15.15 7.11
C LYS A 20 -0.88 15.05 5.92
N GLY A 21 -2.09 14.55 6.18
CA GLY A 21 -3.11 14.35 5.14
C GLY A 21 -2.94 13.07 4.32
N GLY A 22 -2.00 12.19 4.70
CA GLY A 22 -1.80 10.89 4.05
C GLY A 22 -3.01 9.96 4.19
N SER A 23 -3.28 9.20 3.14
CA SER A 23 -4.20 8.07 3.15
C SER A 23 -3.39 6.79 3.32
N TYR A 24 -3.89 5.83 4.11
CA TYR A 24 -3.20 4.57 4.37
C TYR A 24 -4.13 3.39 4.16
N ARG A 25 -3.66 2.41 3.39
CA ARG A 25 -4.41 1.21 3.08
C ARG A 25 -3.73 -0.01 3.64
N MET A 26 -4.52 -0.88 4.24
CA MET A 26 -4.07 -2.23 4.57
C MET A 26 -4.26 -3.10 3.34
N VAL A 27 -3.19 -3.70 2.86
CA VAL A 27 -3.16 -4.51 1.64
C VAL A 27 -2.70 -5.91 1.94
N VAL A 28 -3.22 -6.88 1.19
CA VAL A 28 -2.73 -8.25 1.16
C VAL A 28 -2.12 -8.51 -0.22
N PRO A 29 -0.86 -8.98 -0.32
CA PRO A 29 -0.27 -9.40 -1.59
C PRO A 29 -1.09 -10.49 -2.26
N LEU A 30 -1.20 -10.41 -3.57
CA LEU A 30 -1.83 -11.44 -4.40
C LEU A 30 -0.76 -12.24 -5.13
N THR A 31 -0.76 -13.54 -4.90
CA THR A 31 0.01 -14.50 -5.70
C THR A 31 -0.60 -14.64 -7.09
N LEU A 32 0.12 -15.30 -8.00
CA LEU A 32 -0.41 -15.61 -9.33
C LEU A 32 -1.68 -16.48 -9.26
N GLU A 33 -1.79 -17.36 -8.27
CA GLU A 33 -2.96 -18.23 -8.09
C GLU A 33 -4.16 -17.44 -7.59
N ASN A 34 -3.94 -16.46 -6.71
CA ASN A 34 -4.99 -15.52 -6.31
C ASN A 34 -5.50 -14.72 -7.53
N LEU A 35 -4.58 -14.19 -8.35
CA LEU A 35 -4.95 -13.43 -9.55
C LEU A 35 -5.68 -14.26 -10.61
N LYS A 36 -5.45 -15.58 -10.62
CA LYS A 36 -6.18 -16.53 -11.47
C LYS A 36 -7.52 -16.98 -10.87
N GLY A 37 -7.82 -16.61 -9.62
CA GLY A 37 -8.99 -17.08 -8.90
C GLY A 37 -8.94 -18.57 -8.55
N THR A 38 -7.74 -19.15 -8.46
CA THR A 38 -7.55 -20.58 -8.15
C THR A 38 -7.13 -20.83 -6.71
N SER A 39 -6.87 -19.77 -5.94
CA SER A 39 -6.55 -19.84 -4.51
C SER A 39 -7.08 -18.60 -3.79
N ASP A 40 -7.61 -18.81 -2.58
CA ASP A 40 -8.01 -17.76 -1.65
C ASP A 40 -7.00 -17.58 -0.50
N GLU A 41 -5.84 -18.25 -0.58
CA GLU A 41 -4.78 -18.11 0.42
C GLU A 41 -4.27 -16.67 0.47
N ARG A 42 -4.04 -16.17 1.69
CA ARG A 42 -3.60 -14.79 1.94
C ARG A 42 -2.19 -14.79 2.49
N GLU A 43 -1.34 -13.96 1.89
CA GLU A 43 -0.04 -13.61 2.46
C GLU A 43 -0.17 -12.61 3.62
N GLU A 44 0.96 -12.29 4.27
CA GLU A 44 1.00 -11.29 5.33
C GLU A 44 0.59 -9.91 4.81
N SER A 45 -0.39 -9.31 5.48
CA SER A 45 -0.86 -7.96 5.16
C SER A 45 0.11 -6.90 5.67
N PHE A 46 0.24 -5.81 4.93
CA PHE A 46 0.99 -4.64 5.37
C PHE A 46 0.27 -3.33 5.00
N VAL A 47 0.84 -2.21 5.43
CA VAL A 47 0.25 -0.88 5.22
C VAL A 47 1.02 -0.15 4.12
N ILE A 48 0.30 0.47 3.20
CA ILE A 48 0.88 1.35 2.18
C ILE A 48 0.35 2.78 2.34
N TYR A 49 1.17 3.74 1.91
CA TYR A 49 0.72 5.11 1.65
C TYR A 49 -0.03 5.15 0.32
N ASP A 50 -1.24 5.70 0.33
CA ASP A 50 -2.14 5.70 -0.82
C ASP A 50 -2.25 7.10 -1.44
N GLU A 51 -1.79 7.24 -2.68
CA GLU A 51 -1.85 8.51 -3.44
C GLU A 51 -3.10 8.61 -4.31
N PHE A 52 -3.75 7.48 -4.61
CA PHE A 52 -4.82 7.39 -5.60
C PHE A 52 -6.22 7.21 -5.01
N GLY A 53 -6.33 7.05 -3.69
CA GLY A 53 -7.61 6.95 -3.01
C GLY A 53 -8.28 5.58 -3.14
N ALA A 54 -7.49 4.51 -3.21
CA ALA A 54 -8.00 3.14 -3.41
C ALA A 54 -8.99 2.71 -2.30
N GLY A 55 -10.11 2.11 -2.69
CA GLY A 55 -11.14 1.59 -1.78
C GLY A 55 -10.94 0.11 -1.44
N ASN A 56 -11.68 -0.41 -0.45
CA ASN A 56 -11.67 -1.85 -0.16
C ASN A 56 -12.06 -2.68 -1.40
N GLY A 57 -11.38 -3.81 -1.60
CA GLY A 57 -11.50 -4.68 -2.78
C GLY A 57 -10.77 -4.19 -4.02
N THR A 58 -10.13 -3.00 -3.97
CA THR A 58 -9.36 -2.49 -5.12
C THR A 58 -8.04 -3.25 -5.24
N ILE A 59 -7.74 -3.74 -6.44
CA ILE A 59 -6.42 -4.28 -6.78
C ILE A 59 -5.49 -3.13 -7.12
N VAL A 60 -4.33 -3.08 -6.46
CA VAL A 60 -3.32 -2.02 -6.59
C VAL A 60 -1.96 -2.63 -6.93
N ALA A 61 -1.16 -1.89 -7.71
CA ALA A 61 0.27 -2.12 -7.81
C ALA A 61 0.96 -1.44 -6.62
N ILE A 62 2.00 -2.06 -6.06
CA ILE A 62 2.64 -1.61 -4.83
C ILE A 62 4.15 -1.50 -5.07
N ALA A 63 4.72 -0.33 -4.84
CA ALA A 63 6.16 -0.11 -4.71
C ALA A 63 6.59 -0.36 -3.27
N GLU A 64 7.77 -0.96 -3.09
CA GLU A 64 8.34 -1.32 -1.80
C GLU A 64 9.77 -0.82 -1.66
N GLY A 65 10.19 -0.53 -0.42
CA GLY A 65 11.52 -0.04 -0.11
C GLY A 65 11.78 1.38 -0.65
N PRO A 66 13.01 1.68 -1.13
CA PRO A 66 13.35 3.02 -1.59
C PRO A 66 12.47 3.54 -2.73
N GLU A 67 11.98 2.65 -3.60
CA GLU A 67 11.12 2.99 -4.74
C GLU A 67 9.79 3.62 -4.29
N ALA A 68 9.24 3.21 -3.14
CA ALA A 68 8.01 3.79 -2.59
C ALA A 68 8.16 5.26 -2.20
N SER A 69 9.35 5.65 -1.74
CA SER A 69 9.64 7.02 -1.31
C SER A 69 10.10 7.93 -2.44
N ALA A 70 10.56 7.36 -3.56
CA ALA A 70 11.17 8.08 -4.67
C ALA A 70 10.26 9.15 -5.32
N PRO A 71 8.93 8.95 -5.46
CA PRO A 71 8.03 9.96 -6.04
C PRO A 71 7.99 11.28 -5.28
N PHE A 72 8.36 11.30 -4.00
CA PHE A 72 8.28 12.47 -3.14
C PHE A 72 9.54 13.35 -3.16
N HIS A 73 10.51 13.06 -4.04
CA HIS A 73 11.73 13.89 -4.13
C HIS A 73 11.40 15.36 -4.49
N PRO A 74 12.05 16.37 -3.85
CA PRO A 74 13.13 16.25 -2.86
C PRO A 74 12.67 16.04 -1.41
N GLU A 75 11.40 16.27 -1.10
CA GLU A 75 10.84 16.14 0.24
C GLU A 75 10.42 14.70 0.54
N GLN A 76 11.42 13.83 0.61
CA GLN A 76 11.24 12.40 0.77
C GLN A 76 10.39 12.07 2.00
N LYS A 77 9.39 11.21 1.80
CA LYS A 77 8.52 10.73 2.88
C LYS A 77 9.13 9.49 3.53
N PRO A 78 9.03 9.33 4.87
CA PRO A 78 9.50 8.14 5.56
C PRO A 78 8.51 6.99 5.38
N ILE A 79 8.40 6.49 4.16
CA ILE A 79 7.55 5.38 3.76
C ILE A 79 8.36 4.36 2.97
N ASP A 80 8.00 3.11 3.11
CA ASP A 80 8.60 1.95 2.44
C ASP A 80 7.56 1.16 1.63
N GLY A 81 6.32 1.64 1.55
CA GLY A 81 5.25 1.07 0.75
C GLY A 81 4.30 2.15 0.21
N SER A 82 4.07 2.18 -1.11
CA SER A 82 3.11 3.08 -1.75
C SER A 82 2.47 2.43 -2.98
N ASN A 83 1.30 2.90 -3.39
CA ASN A 83 0.69 2.53 -4.68
C ASN A 83 0.84 3.62 -5.72
#